data_AF-A0A0R3QF32-F1
#
_entry.id   AF-A0A0R3QF32-F1
#
_cell.length_a   1.000
_cell.length_b   1.000
_cell.length_c   1.000
_cell.angle_alpha   90.00
_cell.angle_beta   90.00
_cell.angle_gamma   90.00
#
_symmetry.space_group_name_H-M   'P 1'
#
loop_
_entity.id
_entity.type
_entity.pdbx_description
1 polymer ?
#
loop_
_entity_poly.entity_id
_entity_poly.type
_entity_poly.pdbx_seq_one_letter_code
_entity_poly.pdbx_strand_id
1 'polypeptide(L)'
;MKELVAAVQKAGYKNVYLMEKRYATIWAGATLLSMILEVLKTALYTLNWNSWDFMLNLSESNFPILSMVELEFHLAKSKGRIFLGNHGYDTARFIQKQGLEYVFMQCENRMWLLMKRLTICFSL
;
A
#
# COMPACT_ATOMS: atom_id res chain seq x y z
N MET A 1 -17.30 1.24 13.88
CA MET A 1 -15.98 0.61 13.62
C MET A 1 -15.34 -0.01 14.86
N LYS A 2 -15.40 0.61 16.06
CA LYS A 2 -14.98 -0.06 17.31
C LYS A 2 -15.75 -1.35 17.58
N GLU A 3 -17.05 -1.36 17.24
CA GLU A 3 -17.92 -2.54 17.31
C GLU A 3 -17.48 -3.67 16.36
N LEU A 4 -16.97 -3.34 15.16
CA LEU A 4 -16.45 -4.33 14.22
C LEU A 4 -15.23 -5.05 14.81
N VAL A 5 -14.28 -4.29 15.37
CA VAL A 5 -13.10 -4.86 16.01
C VAL A 5 -13.51 -5.73 17.20
N ALA A 6 -14.46 -5.27 18.01
CA ALA A 6 -14.98 -6.05 19.13
C ALA A 6 -15.65 -7.36 18.67
N ALA A 7 -16.40 -7.33 17.57
CA ALA A 7 -17.02 -8.52 16.98
C ALA A 7 -15.97 -9.52 16.47
N VAL A 8 -14.93 -9.03 15.78
CA VAL A 8 -13.81 -9.85 15.28
C VAL A 8 -13.04 -10.49 16.43
N GLN A 9 -12.76 -9.72 17.49
CA GLN A 9 -12.11 -10.23 18.69
C GLN A 9 -12.99 -11.25 19.43
N LYS A 10 -14.30 -11.02 19.53
CA LYS A 10 -15.26 -11.97 20.11
C LYS A 10 -15.34 -13.27 19.32
N ALA A 11 -15.13 -13.22 18.00
CA ALA A 11 -15.03 -14.40 17.15
C ALA A 11 -13.68 -15.15 17.29
N GLY A 12 -12.77 -14.67 18.14
CA GLY A 12 -11.51 -15.35 18.47
C GLY A 12 -10.29 -14.86 17.66
N TYR A 13 -10.45 -13.91 16.75
CA TYR A 13 -9.35 -13.40 15.93
C TYR A 13 -8.60 -12.29 16.67
N LYS A 14 -7.37 -12.59 17.10
CA LYS A 14 -6.49 -11.66 17.85
C LYS A 14 -5.47 -10.94 16.97
N ASN A 15 -5.35 -11.33 15.71
CA ASN A 15 -4.39 -10.83 14.72
C ASN A 15 -4.98 -9.76 13.78
N VAL A 16 -6.08 -9.12 14.19
CA VAL A 16 -6.74 -8.06 13.42
C VAL A 16 -6.59 -6.75 14.17
N TYR A 17 -6.07 -5.75 13.47
CA TYR A 17 -5.89 -4.40 13.99
C TYR A 17 -6.51 -3.39 13.01
N LEU A 18 -7.20 -2.40 13.56
CA LEU A 18 -7.78 -1.31 12.81
C LEU A 18 -7.00 -0.03 13.10
N MET A 19 -6.45 0.59 12.06
CA MET A 19 -5.73 1.85 12.19
C MET A 19 -6.61 2.94 12.83
N GLU A 20 -6.06 3.62 13.83
CA GLU A 20 -6.72 4.74 14.50
C GLU A 20 -6.80 5.97 13.58
N LYS A 21 -5.68 6.31 12.94
CA LYS A 21 -5.60 7.39 11.96
C LYS A 21 -6.13 6.93 10.61
N ARG A 22 -7.02 7.74 10.03
CA ARG A 22 -7.64 7.48 8.73
C ARG A 22 -7.26 8.58 7.75
N TYR A 23 -6.81 8.15 6.58
CA TYR A 23 -6.43 9.04 5.50
C TYR A 23 -7.58 9.14 4.49
N ALA A 24 -7.80 10.35 3.96
CA ALA A 24 -8.62 10.53 2.77
C ALA A 24 -7.81 10.06 1.55
N THR A 25 -7.88 8.77 1.23
CA THR A 25 -7.19 8.12 0.11
C THR A 25 -7.98 8.29 -1.18
N ILE A 26 -8.06 9.53 -1.66
CA ILE A 26 -8.68 9.83 -2.95
C ILE A 26 -7.95 9.11 -4.09
N TRP A 27 -8.66 8.90 -5.20
CA TRP A 27 -8.05 8.33 -6.39
C TRP A 27 -6.87 9.18 -6.88
N ALA A 28 -5.74 8.54 -7.18
CA ALA A 28 -4.45 9.16 -7.51
C ALA A 28 -3.90 10.12 -6.43
N GLY A 29 -4.40 10.07 -5.19
CA GLY A 29 -3.93 10.89 -4.08
C GLY A 29 -2.56 10.48 -3.56
N ALA A 30 -1.77 11.46 -3.13
CA ALA A 30 -0.47 11.24 -2.46
C ALA A 30 -0.63 10.54 -1.09
N THR A 31 -1.76 10.71 -0.42
CA THR A 31 -2.02 10.14 0.92
C THR A 31 -2.06 8.62 0.95
N LEU A 32 -2.25 7.94 -0.17
CA LEU A 32 -2.23 6.47 -0.21
C LEU A 32 -0.88 5.90 0.23
N LEU A 33 0.22 6.49 -0.24
CA LEU A 33 1.57 6.11 0.18
C LEU A 33 1.79 6.40 1.66
N SER A 34 1.38 7.58 2.13
CA SER A 34 1.48 7.95 3.55
C SER A 34 0.71 6.95 4.45
N MET A 35 -0.46 6.53 4.01
CA MET A 35 -1.28 5.53 4.70
C MET A 35 -0.55 4.17 4.78
N ILE A 36 -0.04 3.66 3.66
CA ILE A 36 0.69 2.38 3.63
C ILE A 36 1.93 2.42 4.53
N LEU A 37 2.71 3.51 4.47
CA LEU A 37 3.89 3.68 5.32
C LEU A 37 3.53 3.74 6.80
N GLU A 38 2.40 4.35 7.17
CA GLU A 38 1.96 4.39 8.56
C GLU A 38 1.47 3.01 9.04
N VAL A 39 0.77 2.24 8.20
CA VAL A 39 0.41 0.84 8.51
C VAL A 39 1.64 0.00 8.80
N LEU A 40 2.68 0.09 7.96
CA LEU A 40 3.92 -0.65 8.15
C LEU A 40 4.63 -0.25 9.45
N LYS A 41 4.73 1.06 9.72
CA LYS A 41 5.33 1.56 10.97
C LYS A 41 4.55 1.07 12.19
N THR A 42 3.22 1.12 12.16
CA THR A 42 2.39 0.65 13.27
C THR A 42 2.53 -0.86 13.48
N ALA A 43 2.51 -1.65 12.41
CA ALA A 43 2.69 -3.10 12.50
C ALA A 43 4.04 -3.48 13.12
N LEU A 44 5.13 -2.89 12.65
CA LEU A 44 6.49 -3.20 13.09
C LEU A 44 6.80 -2.65 14.49
N TYR A 45 6.47 -1.39 14.75
CA TYR A 45 6.98 -0.70 15.95
C TYR A 45 5.94 -0.57 17.07
N THR A 46 4.65 -0.46 16.75
CA THR A 46 3.60 -0.30 17.76
C THR A 46 3.02 -1.65 18.19
N LEU A 47 2.70 -2.51 17.23
CA LEU A 47 2.12 -3.83 17.49
C LEU A 47 3.19 -4.92 17.68
N ASN A 48 4.44 -4.62 17.31
CA ASN A 48 5.56 -5.55 17.38
C ASN A 48 5.29 -6.87 16.64
N TRP A 49 4.52 -6.79 15.54
CA TRP A 49 4.29 -7.93 14.66
C TRP A 49 5.56 -8.10 13.81
N ASN A 50 6.47 -8.96 14.27
CA ASN A 50 7.77 -9.19 13.60
C ASN A 50 7.92 -10.60 13.03
N SER A 51 6.89 -11.44 13.17
CA SER A 51 6.92 -12.85 12.74
C SER A 51 6.34 -13.09 11.34
N TRP A 52 5.88 -12.06 10.64
CA TRP A 52 5.38 -12.18 9.27
C TRP A 52 6.52 -12.03 8.25
N ASP A 53 6.44 -12.79 7.16
CA ASP A 53 7.47 -12.81 6.11
C ASP A 53 7.17 -11.85 4.93
N PHE A 54 5.88 -11.61 4.65
CA PHE A 54 5.43 -10.84 3.48
C PHE A 54 4.34 -9.83 3.86
N MET A 55 4.34 -8.69 3.16
CA MET A 55 3.24 -7.72 3.17
C MET A 55 2.46 -7.85 1.87
N LEU A 56 1.14 -7.99 1.99
CA LEU A 56 0.21 -7.96 0.87
C LEU A 56 -0.80 -6.84 1.10
N ASN A 57 -0.94 -5.92 0.15
CA ASN A 57 -1.99 -4.91 0.18
C ASN A 57 -3.19 -5.38 -0.63
N LEU A 58 -4.39 -5.28 -0.04
CA LEU A 58 -5.66 -5.62 -0.67
C LEU A 58 -6.68 -4.50 -0.43
N SER A 59 -7.54 -4.25 -1.41
CA SER A 59 -8.77 -3.48 -1.29
C SER A 59 -9.97 -4.40 -1.14
N GLU A 60 -11.12 -3.82 -0.80
CA GLU A 60 -12.41 -4.54 -0.71
C GLU A 60 -12.76 -5.31 -2.00
N SER A 61 -12.42 -4.73 -3.16
CA SER A 61 -12.70 -5.31 -4.47
C SER A 61 -11.74 -6.42 -4.90
N ASN A 62 -10.72 -6.76 -4.11
CA ASN A 62 -9.83 -7.87 -4.42
C ASN A 62 -10.43 -9.21 -3.97
N PHE A 63 -10.21 -10.25 -4.77
CA PHE A 63 -10.70 -11.60 -4.47
C PHE A 63 -9.59 -12.63 -4.71
N PRO A 64 -9.35 -13.59 -3.79
CA PRO A 64 -8.33 -14.61 -3.96
C PRO A 64 -8.74 -15.60 -5.06
N ILE A 65 -7.81 -15.91 -5.96
CA ILE A 65 -7.97 -16.94 -6.99
C ILE A 65 -7.22 -18.24 -6.66
N LEU A 66 -6.24 -18.16 -5.75
CA LEU A 66 -5.52 -19.30 -5.19
C LEU A 66 -6.05 -19.58 -3.79
N SER A 67 -6.02 -20.85 -3.38
CA SER A 67 -6.23 -21.21 -1.98
C SER A 67 -5.10 -20.66 -1.10
N MET A 68 -5.35 -20.59 0.22
CA MET A 68 -4.33 -20.15 1.17
C MET A 68 -3.08 -21.05 1.13
N VAL A 69 -3.28 -22.36 1.00
CA VAL A 69 -2.18 -23.35 0.95
C VAL A 69 -1.32 -23.15 -0.29
N GLU A 70 -1.93 -22.89 -1.45
CA GLU A 70 -1.18 -22.61 -2.68
C GLU A 70 -0.40 -21.30 -2.58
N LEU A 71 -1.03 -20.25 -2.04
CA LEU A 71 -0.36 -18.96 -1.81
C LEU A 71 0.87 -19.13 -0.90
N GLU A 72 0.71 -19.79 0.23
CA GLU A 72 1.80 -20.06 1.18
C GLU A 72 2.93 -20.88 0.53
N PHE A 73 2.58 -21.90 -0.25
CA PHE A 73 3.56 -22.71 -0.98
C PHE A 73 4.42 -21.88 -1.93
N HIS A 74 3.81 -20.96 -2.68
CA HIS A 74 4.52 -20.09 -3.61
C HIS A 74 5.39 -19.04 -2.91
N LEU A 75 4.87 -18.41 -1.84
CA LEU A 75 5.60 -17.41 -1.07
C LEU A 75 6.77 -18.02 -0.29
N ALA A 76 6.59 -19.21 0.30
CA ALA A 76 7.63 -19.89 1.06
C ALA A 76 8.89 -20.17 0.22
N LYS A 77 8.73 -20.46 -1.08
CA LYS A 77 9.85 -20.67 -2.02
C LYS A 77 10.59 -19.39 -2.41
N SER A 78 10.02 -18.23 -2.09
CA SER A 78 10.48 -16.93 -2.57
C SER A 78 10.78 -15.95 -1.43
N LYS A 79 11.05 -16.46 -0.22
CA LYS A 79 11.49 -15.62 0.90
C LYS A 79 12.71 -14.79 0.52
N GLY A 80 12.72 -13.52 0.94
CA GLY A 80 13.76 -12.56 0.59
C GLY A 80 13.61 -11.92 -0.80
N ARG A 81 12.52 -12.19 -1.53
CA ARG A 81 12.20 -11.52 -2.81
C ARG A 81 11.01 -10.57 -2.65
N ILE A 82 11.00 -9.51 -3.46
CA ILE A 82 9.90 -8.55 -3.55
C ILE A 82 9.19 -8.76 -4.89
N PHE A 83 7.86 -8.81 -4.86
CA PHE A 83 7.02 -8.94 -6.05
C PHE A 83 6.37 -7.60 -6.39
N LEU A 84 6.84 -6.95 -7.45
CA LEU A 84 6.28 -5.71 -7.97
C LEU A 84 6.00 -5.86 -9.47
N GLY A 85 4.81 -5.45 -9.90
CA GLY A 85 4.49 -5.33 -11.31
C GLY A 85 5.23 -4.14 -11.92
N ASN A 86 5.88 -4.35 -13.07
CA ASN A 86 6.51 -3.26 -13.83
C ASN A 86 5.61 -2.81 -15.00
N HIS A 87 5.81 -1.57 -15.47
CA HIS A 87 5.10 -0.96 -16.59
C HIS A 87 5.48 -1.51 -17.97
N GLY A 88 6.48 -2.40 -18.05
CA GLY A 88 6.92 -3.02 -19.30
C GLY A 88 7.98 -2.18 -20.03
N TYR A 89 7.85 -2.08 -21.36
CA TYR A 89 8.79 -1.39 -22.22
C TYR A 89 8.40 0.10 -22.42
N ASP A 90 9.40 0.96 -22.64
CA ASP A 90 9.28 2.43 -22.81
C ASP A 90 9.02 3.24 -21.52
N THR A 91 10.09 3.42 -20.75
CA THR A 91 10.10 4.20 -19.50
C THR A 91 9.84 5.68 -19.73
N ALA A 92 10.29 6.26 -20.85
CA ALA A 92 10.09 7.68 -21.13
C ALA A 92 8.60 7.99 -21.30
N ARG A 93 7.88 7.16 -22.06
CA ARG A 93 6.43 7.29 -22.22
C ARG A 93 5.68 7.00 -20.92
N PHE A 94 6.14 6.06 -20.10
CA PHE A 94 5.56 5.81 -18.78
C PHE A 94 5.66 7.06 -17.88
N ILE A 95 6.84 7.68 -17.80
CA ILE A 95 7.08 8.91 -17.01
C ILE A 95 6.10 10.02 -17.42
N GLN A 96 5.92 10.24 -18.73
CA GLN A 96 4.98 11.24 -19.25
C GLN A 96 3.54 10.91 -18.91
N LYS A 97 3.10 9.66 -19.16
CA LYS A 97 1.72 9.22 -18.89
C LYS A 97 1.35 9.26 -17.41
N GLN A 98 2.29 8.93 -16.52
CA GLN A 98 2.09 9.00 -15.07
C GLN A 98 2.23 10.44 -14.52
N GLY A 99 2.64 11.39 -15.36
CA GLY A 99 2.86 12.77 -14.94
C GLY A 99 4.02 12.94 -13.95
N LEU A 100 5.01 12.04 -13.95
CA LEU A 100 6.13 12.09 -12.99
C LEU A 100 7.03 13.33 -13.21
N GLU A 101 6.91 13.98 -14.37
CA GLU A 101 7.56 15.26 -14.66
C GLU A 101 6.88 16.46 -14.02
N TYR A 102 5.80 16.27 -13.26
CA TYR A 102 5.05 17.35 -12.62
C TYR A 102 5.06 17.28 -11.09
N VAL A 103 4.87 18.43 -10.46
CA VAL A 103 4.67 18.57 -9.01
C VAL A 103 3.18 18.61 -8.74
N PHE A 104 2.72 17.74 -7.85
CA PHE A 104 1.33 17.70 -7.39
C PHE A 104 1.26 17.97 -5.89
N MET A 105 0.19 18.61 -5.45
CA MET A 105 -0.14 18.81 -4.05
C MET A 105 -1.54 18.29 -3.77
N GLN A 106 -1.70 17.44 -2.75
CA GLN A 106 -3.01 17.04 -2.27
C GLN A 106 -3.55 18.06 -1.27
N CYS A 107 -4.69 18.66 -1.57
CA CYS A 107 -5.41 19.58 -0.66
C CYS A 107 -6.92 19.49 -0.95
N GLU A 108 -7.77 19.64 0.07
CA GLU A 108 -9.25 19.64 -0.06
C GLU A 108 -9.81 18.42 -0.82
N ASN A 109 -9.30 17.22 -0.54
CA ASN A 109 -9.66 15.99 -1.27
C ASN A 109 -9.44 16.07 -2.79
N ARG A 110 -8.47 16.87 -3.24
CA ARG A 110 -8.08 16.99 -4.64
C ARG A 110 -6.56 16.96 -4.80
N MET A 111 -6.11 16.41 -5.92
CA MET A 111 -4.73 16.54 -6.39
C MET A 111 -4.61 17.74 -7.33
N TRP A 112 -3.80 18.71 -6.95
CA TRP A 112 -3.55 19.93 -7.71
C TRP A 112 -2.23 19.80 -8.46
N LEU A 113 -2.28 19.94 -9.78
CA LEU A 113 -1.09 20.10 -10.61
C LEU A 113 -0.54 21.52 -10.42
N LEU A 114 0.67 21.66 -9.88
CA LEU A 114 1.25 22.96 -9.57
C LEU A 114 2.16 23.46 -10.67
N MET A 115 3.11 22.62 -11.09
CA MET A 115 4.14 23.01 -12.06
C MET A 115 4.83 21.79 -12.67
N LYS A 116 5.56 22.02 -13.76
CA LYS A 116 6.52 21.05 -14.31
C LYS A 116 7.80 21.10 -13.49
N ARG A 117 8.38 19.93 -13.20
CA ARG A 117 9.68 19.79 -12.53
C ARG A 117 10.79 20.23 -13.49
N LEU A 118 11.75 21.00 -12.99
CA LEU A 118 12.93 21.39 -13.77
C LEU A 118 13.91 20.22 -13.96
N THR A 119 13.93 19.29 -13.02
CA THR A 119 14.71 18.05 -13.08
C THR A 119 13.91 16.90 -12.47
N ILE A 120 13.95 15.73 -13.12
CA ILE A 120 13.44 14.49 -12.54
C ILE A 120 14.59 13.88 -11.74
N CYS A 121 14.67 14.16 -10.45
CA CYS A 121 15.61 13.46 -9.57
C CYS A 121 15.07 12.05 -9.29
N PHE A 122 15.57 11.05 -10.03
CA PHE A 122 15.60 9.69 -9.53
C PHE A 122 16.91 9.56 -8.74
N SER A 123 16.86 9.79 -7.43
CA SER A 123 17.88 9.25 -6.54
C SER A 123 17.62 7.75 -6.44
N LEU A 124 18.34 6.97 -7.26
CA LEU A 124 18.56 5.54 -7.03
C LEU A 124 19.66 5.37 -5.98
#